data_AF-A0AAV2VL62-F1
#
_entry.id   AF-A0AAV2VL62-F1
#
_cell.length_a   1.000
_cell.length_b   1.000
_cell.length_c   1.000
_cell.angle_alpha   90.00
_cell.angle_beta   90.00
_cell.angle_gamma   90.00
#
_symmetry.space_group_name_H-M   'P 1'
#
loop_
_entity.id
_entity.type
_entity.pdbx_description
1 polymer ?
#
loop_
_entity_poly.entity_id
_entity_poly.type
_entity_poly.pdbx_seq_one_letter_code
_entity_poly.pdbx_strand_id
1 'polypeptide(L)'
;MSKYTFTDFTLELVSECESAPMCIKIGNTGFSIDLPKGGAFYFVPLSESEENVVMFKMDSSTDRPPEISFIVSNIELEQLKKVSLLPVNGLCGEKHG
;
A
#
# COMPACT_ATOMS: atom_id res chain seq x y z
N MET A 1 -10.17 -12.69 9.71
CA MET A 1 -10.02 -11.77 8.56
C MET A 1 -10.48 -10.37 8.97
N SER A 2 -9.60 -9.39 8.92
CA SER A 2 -9.91 -7.98 9.26
C SER A 2 -10.02 -7.17 7.97
N LYS A 3 -10.92 -6.18 7.92
CA LYS A 3 -11.13 -5.33 6.75
C LYS A 3 -11.04 -3.87 7.14
N TYR A 4 -10.33 -3.08 6.33
CA TYR A 4 -10.13 -1.66 6.54
C TYR A 4 -10.54 -0.91 5.29
N THR A 5 -11.56 -0.06 5.41
CA THR A 5 -12.07 0.72 4.29
C THR A 5 -11.27 2.01 4.14
N PHE A 6 -10.90 2.27 2.90
CA PHE A 6 -10.34 3.51 2.39
C PHE A 6 -11.37 4.11 1.43
N THR A 7 -11.16 5.34 0.97
CA THR A 7 -12.13 6.06 0.13
C THR A 7 -12.47 5.27 -1.14
N ASP A 8 -11.46 4.75 -1.84
CA ASP A 8 -11.64 4.09 -3.15
C ASP A 8 -11.41 2.56 -3.13
N PHE A 9 -10.95 2.01 -2.02
CA PHE A 9 -10.64 0.59 -1.90
C PHE A 9 -10.84 0.05 -0.49
N THR A 10 -10.86 -1.26 -0.35
CA THR A 10 -10.81 -1.95 0.94
C THR A 10 -9.55 -2.79 1.02
N LEU A 11 -8.84 -2.69 2.14
CA LEU A 11 -7.71 -3.53 2.46
C LEU A 11 -8.16 -4.66 3.39
N GLU A 12 -8.02 -5.89 2.93
CA GLU A 12 -8.34 -7.08 3.72
C GLU A 12 -7.06 -7.76 4.21
N LEU A 13 -7.01 -8.10 5.50
CA LEU A 13 -5.94 -8.91 6.08
C LEU A 13 -6.33 -10.39 6.02
N VAL A 14 -5.53 -11.15 5.29
CA VAL A 14 -5.70 -12.58 5.02
C VAL A 14 -4.63 -13.37 5.76
N SER A 15 -4.64 -13.29 7.08
CA SER A 15 -3.61 -13.89 7.96
C SER A 15 -3.43 -15.41 7.79
N GLU A 16 -4.41 -16.10 7.21
CA GLU A 16 -4.37 -17.55 6.93
C GLU A 16 -3.56 -17.87 5.65
N CYS A 17 -3.30 -16.87 4.80
CA CYS A 17 -2.52 -17.02 3.58
C CYS A 17 -1.11 -16.45 3.77
N GLU A 18 -0.17 -17.27 4.24
CA GLU A 18 1.20 -16.80 4.50
C GLU A 18 1.90 -16.25 3.25
N SER A 19 1.57 -16.76 2.06
CA SER A 19 2.16 -16.28 0.81
C SER A 19 1.63 -14.92 0.37
N ALA A 20 0.40 -14.57 0.74
CA ALA A 20 -0.24 -13.30 0.41
C ALA A 20 -1.10 -12.81 1.60
N PRO A 21 -0.47 -12.19 2.61
CA PRO A 21 -1.13 -11.89 3.88
C PRO A 21 -2.15 -10.75 3.78
N MET A 22 -2.23 -10.06 2.64
CA MET A 22 -3.09 -8.91 2.43
C MET A 22 -3.70 -8.92 1.04
N CYS A 23 -4.84 -8.26 0.88
CA CYS A 23 -5.54 -8.14 -0.39
C CYS A 23 -6.17 -6.75 -0.53
N ILE A 24 -6.03 -6.12 -1.70
CA ILE A 24 -6.71 -4.87 -2.06
C ILE A 24 -7.95 -5.21 -2.87
N LYS A 25 -9.11 -4.71 -2.46
CA LYS A 25 -10.37 -4.80 -3.22
C LYS A 25 -10.79 -3.43 -3.71
N ILE A 26 -11.02 -3.31 -5.01
CA ILE A 26 -11.33 -2.03 -5.67
C ILE A 26 -12.80 -2.05 -6.10
N GLY A 27 -13.58 -1.09 -5.59
CA GLY A 27 -15.00 -0.95 -5.87
C GLY A 27 -15.87 -2.17 -5.51
N ASN A 28 -17.10 -2.18 -6.02
CA ASN A 28 -18.06 -3.27 -5.82
C ASN A 28 -17.96 -4.37 -6.89
N THR A 29 -17.08 -4.21 -7.88
CA THR A 29 -17.02 -5.04 -9.10
C THR A 29 -16.25 -6.35 -8.96
N GLY A 30 -15.85 -6.74 -7.75
CA GLY A 30 -15.26 -8.05 -7.48
C GLY A 30 -13.81 -8.19 -7.94
N PHE A 31 -13.11 -7.09 -8.20
CA PHE A 31 -11.68 -7.11 -8.48
C PHE A 31 -10.88 -7.08 -7.19
N SER A 32 -9.94 -8.03 -7.06
CA SER A 32 -9.06 -8.15 -5.92
C SER A 32 -7.62 -8.39 -6.37
N ILE A 33 -6.69 -7.75 -5.67
CA ILE A 33 -5.27 -7.94 -5.86
C ILE A 33 -4.70 -8.51 -4.57
N ASP A 34 -4.20 -9.73 -4.65
CA ASP A 34 -3.46 -10.35 -3.55
C ASP A 34 -2.06 -9.76 -3.45
N LEU A 35 -1.67 -9.38 -2.24
CA LEU A 35 -0.39 -8.74 -1.96
C LEU A 35 0.55 -9.79 -1.34
N PRO A 36 1.61 -10.18 -2.06
CA PRO A 36 2.53 -11.21 -1.61
C PRO A 36 3.35 -10.77 -0.38
N LYS A 37 3.76 -11.73 0.44
CA LYS A 37 4.58 -11.51 1.65
C LYS A 37 5.91 -10.82 1.38
N GLY A 38 6.47 -11.00 0.19
CA GLY A 38 7.71 -10.33 -0.24
C GLY A 38 7.52 -8.91 -0.77
N GLY A 39 6.28 -8.41 -0.79
CA GLY A 39 5.98 -7.08 -1.26
C GLY A 39 6.15 -5.99 -0.21
N ALA A 40 6.17 -4.74 -0.66
CA ALA A 40 6.26 -3.56 0.21
C ALA A 40 5.57 -2.34 -0.41
N PHE A 41 5.01 -1.51 0.45
CA PHE A 41 4.50 -0.19 0.08
C PHE A 41 5.61 0.86 0.23
N TYR A 42 5.60 1.80 -0.70
CA TYR A 42 6.45 2.98 -0.71
C TYR A 42 5.55 4.20 -0.91
N PHE A 43 5.83 5.30 -0.23
CA PHE A 43 5.02 6.50 -0.42
C PHE A 43 5.87 7.75 -0.60
N VAL A 44 5.31 8.70 -1.36
CA VAL A 44 5.87 10.03 -1.60
C VAL A 44 4.73 11.05 -1.39
N PRO A 45 4.96 12.10 -0.58
CA PRO A 45 3.97 13.16 -0.43
C PRO A 45 3.83 13.93 -1.74
N LEU A 46 2.59 14.21 -2.15
CA LEU A 46 2.33 15.08 -3.27
C LEU A 46 2.48 16.53 -2.78
N SER A 47 3.51 17.22 -3.27
CA SER A 47 3.82 18.61 -2.90
C SER A 47 2.57 19.48 -3.00
N GLU A 48 2.30 20.26 -1.95
CA GLU A 48 1.16 21.18 -1.84
C GLU A 48 -0.23 20.54 -1.69
N SER A 49 -0.31 19.23 -1.41
CA SER A 49 -1.56 18.52 -1.12
C SER A 49 -1.55 17.82 0.24
N GLU A 50 -2.73 17.44 0.74
CA GLU A 50 -2.88 16.55 1.89
C GLU A 50 -2.87 15.07 1.51
N GLU A 51 -2.23 14.73 0.38
CA GLU A 51 -2.26 13.42 -0.24
C GLU A 51 -0.85 12.86 -0.49
N ASN A 52 -0.79 11.54 -0.64
CA ASN A 52 0.43 10.79 -0.91
C ASN A 52 0.17 9.83 -2.06
N VAL A 53 1.15 9.71 -2.97
CA VAL A 53 1.19 8.57 -3.88
C VAL A 53 1.77 7.40 -3.10
N VAL A 54 1.01 6.31 -3.04
CA VAL A 54 1.46 5.02 -2.52
C VAL A 54 1.70 4.10 -3.71
N MET A 55 2.87 3.47 -3.72
CA MET A 55 3.33 2.52 -4.71
C MET A 55 3.55 1.19 -4.02
N PHE A 56 3.03 0.10 -4.59
CA PHE A 56 3.27 -1.24 -4.09
C PHE A 56 4.15 -2.01 -5.05
N LYS A 57 5.23 -2.57 -4.50
CA LYS A 57 6.08 -3.55 -5.18
C LYS A 57 5.67 -4.95 -4.74
N MET A 58 5.39 -5.82 -5.70
CA MET A 58 5.10 -7.23 -5.48
C MET A 58 6.32 -8.00 -4.94
N ASP A 59 7.53 -7.58 -5.31
CA ASP A 59 8.78 -8.11 -4.77
C ASP A 59 9.75 -6.96 -4.45
N SER A 60 9.91 -6.67 -3.16
CA SER A 60 10.76 -5.59 -2.69
C SER A 60 12.26 -5.88 -2.84
N SER A 61 12.65 -7.12 -3.16
CA SER A 61 14.06 -7.50 -3.35
C SER A 61 14.59 -7.19 -4.76
N THR A 62 13.71 -6.83 -5.68
CA THR A 62 14.06 -6.58 -7.09
C THR A 62 14.11 -5.09 -7.42
N ASP A 63 14.88 -4.74 -8.45
CA ASP A 63 14.92 -3.37 -9.00
C ASP A 63 13.74 -3.05 -9.94
N ARG A 64 12.75 -3.95 -10.04
CA ARG A 64 11.59 -3.73 -10.92
C ARG A 64 10.75 -2.54 -10.44
N PRO A 65 10.13 -1.78 -11.35
CA PRO A 65 9.24 -0.70 -10.94
C PRO A 65 8.03 -1.26 -10.18
N PRO A 66 7.40 -0.46 -9.31
CA PRO A 66 6.14 -0.84 -8.66
C PRO A 66 5.04 -1.19 -9.66
N GLU A 67 4.26 -2.22 -9.36
CA GLU A 67 3.19 -2.71 -10.23
C GLU A 67 1.86 -2.00 -10.01
N ILE A 68 1.67 -1.42 -8.82
CA ILE A 68 0.42 -0.79 -8.40
C ILE A 68 0.74 0.56 -7.77
N SER A 69 -0.01 1.57 -8.16
CA SER A 69 0.05 2.90 -7.55
C SER A 69 -1.37 3.41 -7.30
N PHE A 70 -1.57 4.07 -6.17
CA PHE A 70 -2.83 4.73 -5.81
C PHE A 70 -2.54 5.94 -4.93
N ILE A 71 -3.51 6.84 -4.85
CA ILE A 71 -3.42 8.06 -4.03
C ILE A 71 -4.22 7.83 -2.76
N VAL A 72 -3.69 8.29 -1.63
CA VAL A 72 -4.39 8.29 -0.33
C VAL A 72 -4.17 9.62 0.37
N SER A 73 -5.14 10.04 1.18
CA SER A 73 -4.96 11.17 2.09
C SER A 73 -3.92 10.89 3.17
N ASN A 74 -3.42 11.93 3.84
CA ASN A 74 -2.52 11.80 5.00
C ASN A 74 -3.13 10.92 6.11
N ILE A 75 -4.43 11.06 6.35
CA ILE A 75 -5.15 10.26 7.36
C ILE A 75 -5.15 8.78 6.98
N GLU A 76 -5.46 8.49 5.71
CA GLU A 76 -5.45 7.13 5.19
C GLU A 76 -4.05 6.53 5.14
N LEU A 77 -3.01 7.33 4.85
CA LEU A 77 -1.63 6.85 4.93
C LEU A 77 -1.27 6.40 6.35
N GLU A 78 -1.63 7.18 7.37
CA GLU A 78 -1.40 6.79 8.77
C GLU A 78 -2.21 5.55 9.16
N GLN A 79 -3.44 5.41 8.65
CA GLN A 79 -4.22 4.18 8.79
C GLN A 79 -3.49 2.99 8.14
N LEU A 80 -3.00 3.14 6.90
CA LEU A 80 -2.26 2.10 6.18
C LEU A 80 -1.03 1.64 6.97
N LYS A 81 -0.21 2.58 7.47
CA LYS A 81 0.96 2.28 8.31
C LYS A 81 0.58 1.49 9.56
N LYS A 82 -0.57 1.78 10.15
CA LYS A 82 -1.05 1.10 11.37
C LYS A 82 -1.56 -0.31 11.12
N VAL A 83 -2.20 -0.56 9.97
CA VAL A 83 -2.92 -1.82 9.72
C VAL A 83 -2.18 -2.79 8.80
N SER A 84 -1.21 -2.29 8.02
CA SER A 84 -0.46 -3.11 7.07
C SER A 84 0.37 -4.19 7.77
N LEU A 85 0.32 -5.40 7.24
CA LEU A 85 1.23 -6.50 7.59
C LEU A 85 2.51 -6.48 6.74
N LEU A 86 2.53 -5.68 5.68
CA LEU A 86 3.69 -5.47 4.82
C LEU A 86 4.36 -4.11 5.14
N PRO A 87 5.67 -3.95 4.86
CA PRO A 87 6.37 -2.70 5.12
C PRO A 87 5.70 -1.51 4.40
N VAL A 88 5.67 -0.35 5.07
CA VAL A 88 5.19 0.92 4.51
C VAL A 88 6.29 1.97 4.67
N ASN A 89 7.03 2.20 3.60
CA ASN A 89 8.29 2.94 3.63
C ASN A 89 8.13 4.33 3.01
N GLY A 90 8.55 5.37 3.71
CA GLY A 90 8.67 6.70 3.12
C GLY A 90 9.90 6.75 2.22
N LEU A 91 9.72 7.10 0.94
CA LEU A 91 10.86 7.46 0.09
C LEU A 91 11.26 8.88 0.48
N CYS A 92 12.17 8.99 1.45
CA CYS A 92 12.74 10.27 1.82
C CYS A 92 13.43 10.85 0.57
N GLY A 93 12.91 11.97 0.04
CA GLY A 93 13.69 12.75 -0.91
C GLY A 93 15.03 13.04 -0.24
N GLU A 94 16.12 12.65 -0.88
CA GLU A 94 17.46 12.95 -0.40
C GLU A 94 17.55 14.45 -0.10
N LYS A 95 17.50 14.82 1.17
CA LYS A 95 18.06 16.10 1.60
C LYS A 95 19.57 15.89 1.61
N HIS A 96 20.20 16.09 0.47
CA HIS A 96 21.65 16.19 0.36
C HIS A 96 21.99 17.54 -0.28
N GLY A 97 22.66 18.39 0.51
CA GLY A 97 23.49 19.50 0.03
C GLY A 97 22.78 20.79 -0.28
#